data_AF-A0A2M7ZCH5-F1
#
_entry.id   AF-A0A2M7ZCH5-F1
#
_cell.length_a   1.000
_cell.length_b   1.000
_cell.length_c   1.000
_cell.angle_alpha   90.00
_cell.angle_beta   90.00
_cell.angle_gamma   90.00
#
_symmetry.space_group_name_H-M   'P 1'
#
loop_
_entity.id
_entity.type
_entity.pdbx_description
1 polymer ?
#
loop_
_entity_poly.entity_id
_entity_poly.type
_entity_poly.pdbx_seq_one_letter_code
_entity_poly.pdbx_strand_id
1 'polypeptide(L)'
;HNSTDNESEFLLNPYSTELGGAGIQSARFLFEKNIDAVITTNIGIHPLSLFNSLNIKVYFCSNKSAEEALKLFKKNKLKEIETNENELYTKRNRKRFRRNFSNDIIIKHHNKL
;
A
#
# COMPACT_ATOMS: atom_id res chain seq x y z
N HIS A 1 22.25 7.24 13.57
CA HIS A 1 23.04 6.47 12.59
C HIS A 1 23.44 5.16 13.27
N ASN A 2 22.64 4.11 13.12
CA ASN A 2 23.03 2.76 13.56
C ASN A 2 23.40 1.97 12.31
N SER A 3 24.69 1.66 12.17
CA SER A 3 25.30 1.18 10.93
C SER A 3 26.10 -0.11 11.16
N THR A 4 25.62 -1.09 11.94
CA THR A 4 26.46 -2.27 12.27
C THR A 4 25.81 -3.65 12.31
N ASP A 5 24.50 -3.82 12.53
CA ASP A 5 23.96 -5.19 12.54
C ASP A 5 23.33 -5.56 11.20
N ASN A 6 23.89 -6.56 10.51
CA ASN A 6 23.21 -7.27 9.43
C ASN A 6 22.15 -8.22 10.03
N GLU A 7 21.36 -7.74 10.98
CA GLU A 7 20.24 -8.48 11.57
C GLU A 7 19.08 -8.44 10.58
N SER A 8 18.87 -9.55 9.90
CA SER A 8 17.66 -9.79 9.12
C SER A 8 16.58 -10.32 10.04
N GLU A 9 15.71 -9.45 10.54
CA GLU A 9 14.52 -9.86 11.28
C GLU A 9 13.41 -10.25 10.30
N PHE A 10 12.88 -11.47 10.44
CA PHE A 10 11.75 -11.95 9.66
C PHE A 10 10.45 -11.70 10.42
N LEU A 11 9.79 -10.58 10.12
CA LEU A 11 8.47 -10.28 10.65
C LEU A 11 7.37 -10.80 9.72
N LEU A 12 6.50 -11.65 10.26
CA LEU A 12 5.27 -12.03 9.57
C LEU A 12 4.32 -10.84 9.56
N ASN A 13 3.67 -10.60 8.41
CA ASN A 13 2.61 -9.60 8.33
C ASN A 13 1.31 -10.15 8.95
N PRO A 14 0.89 -9.66 10.13
CA PRO A 14 -0.30 -10.18 10.81
C PRO A 14 -1.59 -9.83 10.05
N TYR A 15 -1.56 -8.81 9.18
CA TYR A 15 -2.73 -8.36 8.42
C TYR A 15 -2.87 -9.05 7.06
N SER A 16 -1.99 -9.99 6.73
CA SER A 16 -2.02 -10.71 5.44
C SER A 16 -3.32 -11.50 5.19
N THR A 17 -4.04 -11.86 6.27
CA THR A 17 -5.31 -12.60 6.22
C THR A 17 -6.54 -11.71 6.34
N GLU A 18 -6.37 -10.38 6.51
CA GLU A 18 -7.51 -9.48 6.65
C GLU A 18 -8.32 -9.36 5.36
N LEU A 19 -9.65 -9.49 5.49
CA LEU A 19 -10.61 -9.39 4.39
C LEU A 19 -10.64 -8.00 3.71
N GLY A 20 -10.11 -6.97 4.38
CA GLY A 20 -10.04 -5.63 3.82
C GLY A 20 -9.07 -4.74 4.60
N GLY A 21 -8.38 -3.85 3.91
CA GLY A 21 -7.48 -2.88 4.54
C GLY A 21 -6.08 -3.39 4.90
N ALA A 22 -5.77 -4.66 4.63
CA ALA A 22 -4.48 -5.30 4.94
C ALA A 22 -3.26 -4.43 4.61
N GLY A 23 -3.22 -3.81 3.42
CA GLY A 23 -2.08 -2.98 3.02
C GLY A 23 -1.95 -1.65 3.78
N ILE A 24 -3.07 -1.04 4.20
CA ILE A 24 -3.07 0.17 5.04
C ILE A 24 -2.53 -0.17 6.43
N GLN A 25 -3.02 -1.27 7.01
CA GLN A 25 -2.59 -1.76 8.31
C GLN A 25 -1.10 -2.16 8.30
N SER A 26 -0.66 -2.81 7.21
CA SER A 26 0.76 -3.14 7.00
C SER A 26 1.64 -1.89 6.99
N ALA A 27 1.23 -0.83 6.30
CA ALA A 27 2.00 0.41 6.26
C ALA A 27 2.16 1.04 7.65
N ARG A 28 1.07 1.08 8.42
CA ARG A 28 1.11 1.58 9.80
C ARG A 28 2.00 0.73 10.71
N PHE A 29 1.92 -0.58 10.59
CA PHE A 29 2.76 -1.50 11.37
C PHE A 29 4.24 -1.31 11.08
N LEU A 30 4.61 -1.13 9.80
CA LEU A 30 5.99 -0.87 9.40
C LEU A 30 6.47 0.51 9.92
N PHE A 31 5.59 1.51 9.93
CA PHE A 31 5.87 2.82 10.53
C PHE A 31 6.10 2.74 12.03
N GLU A 32 5.24 2.02 12.77
CA GLU A 32 5.41 1.80 14.22
C GLU A 32 6.71 1.05 14.56
N LYS A 33 7.21 0.25 13.60
CA LYS A 33 8.51 -0.41 13.67
C LYS A 33 9.70 0.46 13.26
N ASN A 34 9.48 1.75 12.94
CA ASN A 34 10.50 2.70 12.47
C ASN A 34 11.24 2.21 11.21
N ILE A 35 10.51 1.65 10.25
CA ILE A 35 11.09 1.19 8.98
C ILE A 35 11.05 2.31 7.94
N ASP A 36 12.22 2.65 7.39
CA ASP A 36 12.36 3.74 6.40
C ASP A 36 12.05 3.31 4.95
N ALA A 37 12.21 2.03 4.62
CA ALA A 37 12.09 1.54 3.25
C ALA A 37 11.48 0.13 3.18
N VAL A 38 10.67 -0.11 2.15
CA VAL A 38 9.96 -1.37 1.90
C VAL A 38 10.21 -1.82 0.48
N ILE A 39 10.62 -3.08 0.29
CA ILE A 39 10.77 -3.68 -1.04
C ILE A 39 9.60 -4.63 -1.28
N THR A 40 8.86 -4.43 -2.38
CA THR A 40 7.71 -5.26 -2.73
C THR A 40 7.62 -5.52 -4.24
N THR A 41 6.97 -6.62 -4.62
CA THR A 41 6.64 -6.97 -6.01
C THR A 41 5.32 -6.36 -6.46
N ASN A 42 4.42 -6.03 -5.55
CA ASN A 42 3.12 -5.47 -5.87
C ASN A 42 2.63 -4.59 -4.71
N ILE A 43 2.03 -3.46 -5.05
CA ILE A 43 1.43 -2.56 -4.07
C ILE A 43 0.21 -1.86 -4.67
N GLY A 44 -0.86 -1.82 -3.88
CA GLY A 44 -2.06 -1.09 -4.27
C GLY A 44 -1.87 0.43 -4.12
N ILE A 45 -2.69 1.18 -4.85
CA ILE A 45 -2.78 2.65 -4.78
C ILE A 45 -3.05 3.18 -3.36
N HIS A 46 -3.92 2.51 -2.59
CA HIS A 46 -4.29 2.99 -1.25
C HIS A 46 -3.15 2.83 -0.22
N PRO A 47 -2.49 1.67 -0.08
CA PRO A 47 -1.30 1.54 0.76
C PRO A 47 -0.17 2.46 0.31
N LEU A 48 0.11 2.55 -0.98
CA LEU A 48 1.20 3.36 -1.52
C LEU A 48 1.06 4.85 -1.15
N SER A 49 -0.15 5.40 -1.24
CA SER A 49 -0.43 6.77 -0.79
C SER A 49 -0.15 6.97 0.71
N LEU A 50 -0.45 5.97 1.54
CA LEU A 50 -0.16 6.02 2.97
C LEU A 50 1.35 5.91 3.25
N PHE A 51 2.08 5.01 2.57
CA PHE A 51 3.53 4.91 2.71
C PHE A 51 4.23 6.24 2.42
N ASN A 52 3.83 6.94 1.34
CA ASN A 52 4.39 8.25 1.03
C ASN A 52 4.05 9.30 2.10
N SER A 53 2.82 9.26 2.63
CA SER A 53 2.40 10.17 3.72
C SER A 53 3.18 9.91 5.03
N LEU A 54 3.68 8.70 5.22
CA LEU A 54 4.50 8.29 6.35
C LEU A 54 6.00 8.42 6.07
N ASN A 55 6.38 9.00 4.93
CA ASN A 55 7.77 9.14 4.47
C ASN A 55 8.52 7.80 4.34
N ILE A 56 7.80 6.70 4.12
CA ILE A 56 8.38 5.37 3.91
C ILE A 56 8.58 5.16 2.42
N LYS A 57 9.82 4.85 2.02
CA LYS A 57 10.18 4.64 0.62
C LYS A 57 9.77 3.26 0.15
N VAL A 58 9.06 3.17 -0.96
CA VAL A 58 8.64 1.88 -1.53
C VAL A 58 9.45 1.57 -2.78
N TYR A 59 10.08 0.41 -2.82
CA TYR A 59 10.89 -0.07 -3.94
C TYR A 59 10.24 -1.26 -4.61
N PHE A 60 10.15 -1.21 -5.94
CA PHE A 60 9.69 -2.32 -6.75
C PHE A 60 10.84 -3.30 -7.03
N CYS A 61 10.64 -4.57 -6.70
CA CYS A 61 11.52 -5.65 -7.13
C CYS A 61 10.68 -6.80 -7.71
N SER A 62 10.97 -7.22 -8.93
CA SER A 62 10.32 -8.37 -9.57
C SER A 62 10.95 -9.72 -9.21
N ASN A 63 12.09 -9.71 -8.50
CA ASN A 63 12.81 -10.94 -8.16
C ASN A 63 12.14 -11.66 -7.00
N LYS A 64 12.22 -13.00 -7.01
CA LYS A 64 11.63 -13.87 -5.97
C LYS A 64 12.53 -14.06 -4.76
N SER A 65 13.84 -13.78 -4.88
CA SER A 65 14.81 -13.96 -3.81
C SER A 65 15.03 -12.65 -3.04
N ALA A 66 14.81 -12.69 -1.72
CA ALA A 66 15.07 -11.57 -0.83
C ALA A 66 16.55 -11.14 -0.85
N GLU A 67 17.47 -12.10 -1.01
CA GLU A 67 18.91 -11.82 -1.05
C GLU A 67 19.30 -11.01 -2.29
N GLU A 68 18.69 -11.32 -3.44
CA GLU A 68 18.89 -10.56 -4.67
C GLU A 68 18.28 -9.16 -4.58
N ALA A 69 17.07 -9.06 -4.01
CA ALA A 69 16.41 -7.78 -3.79
C ALA A 69 17.27 -6.85 -2.92
N LEU A 70 17.86 -7.38 -1.84
CA LEU A 70 18.77 -6.64 -0.97
C LEU A 70 20.06 -6.22 -1.71
N LYS A 71 20.64 -7.11 -2.54
CA LYS A 71 21.81 -6.78 -3.38
C LYS A 71 21.50 -5.66 -4.38
N LEU A 72 20.32 -5.67 -5.00
CA LEU A 72 19.88 -4.64 -5.94
C LEU A 72 19.60 -3.31 -5.23
N PHE A 73 19.02 -3.37 -4.03
CA PHE A 73 18.80 -2.21 -3.17
C PHE A 73 20.12 -1.54 -2.80
N LYS A 74 21.10 -2.31 -2.31
CA LYS A 74 22.46 -1.82 -2.00
C LYS A 74 23.17 -1.22 -3.22
N LYS A 75 22.84 -1.66 -4.43
CA LYS A 75 23.37 -1.14 -5.70
C LYS A 75 22.59 0.07 -6.24
N ASN A 76 21.57 0.57 -5.53
CA ASN A 76 20.64 1.62 -6.00
C ASN A 76 20.04 1.31 -7.39
N LYS A 77 19.81 0.02 -7.69
CA LYS A 77 19.24 -0.44 -8.97
C LYS A 77 17.74 -0.74 -8.90
N LEU A 78 17.13 -0.60 -7.73
CA LEU A 78 15.68 -0.76 -7.58
C LEU A 78 14.97 0.53 -7.98
N LYS A 79 13.77 0.37 -8.55
CA LYS A 79 12.91 1.51 -8.89
C LYS A 79 12.12 1.89 -7.66
N GLU A 80 12.26 3.14 -7.23
CA GLU A 80 11.39 3.72 -6.22
C GLU A 80 10.01 3.98 -6.86
N ILE A 81 8.96 3.58 -6.15
CA ILE A 81 7.58 3.85 -6.52
C ILE A 81 7.15 5.07 -5.72
N GLU A 82 7.09 6.22 -6.37
CA GLU A 82 6.52 7.42 -5.80
C GLU A 82 5.12 7.63 -6.35
N THR A 83 4.21 8.13 -5.50
CA THR A 83 2.89 8.56 -5.97
C THR A 83 2.89 10.07 -6.10
N ASN A 84 2.87 10.55 -7.33
CA ASN A 84 2.56 11.95 -7.58
C ASN A 84 1.07 12.17 -7.29
N GLU A 85 0.81 12.92 -6.22
CA GLU A 85 -0.50 13.17 -5.61
C GLU A 85 -1.52 13.79 -6.59
N ASN A 86 -1.03 14.30 -7.73
CA ASN A 86 -1.79 15.06 -8.71
C ASN A 86 -2.53 14.22 -9.76
N GLU A 87 -2.36 12.89 -9.84
CA GLU A 87 -2.95 12.08 -10.93
C GLU A 87 -4.00 11.03 -10.49
N LEU A 88 -4.26 10.89 -9.19
CA LEU A 88 -5.04 9.77 -8.65
C LEU A 88 -6.52 10.02 -8.37
N TYR A 89 -7.02 11.23 -8.62
CA TYR A 89 -8.47 11.50 -8.61
C TYR A 89 -9.08 11.52 -10.00
N THR A 90 -8.29 11.45 -11.07
CA THR A 90 -8.81 11.45 -12.43
C THR A 90 -9.13 10.03 -12.90
N LYS A 91 -10.44 9.76 -12.93
CA LYS A 91 -11.10 8.68 -13.68
C LYS A 91 -11.07 7.29 -13.05
N ARG A 92 -11.84 7.15 -11.96
CA ARG A 92 -12.73 5.99 -11.82
C ARG A 92 -13.73 6.01 -12.98
N ASN A 93 -13.33 5.48 -14.13
CA ASN A 93 -14.27 4.86 -15.07
C ASN A 93 -14.81 3.58 -14.43
N ARG A 94 -15.54 3.72 -13.32
CA ARG A 94 -16.53 2.71 -12.95
C ARG A 94 -17.59 2.87 -14.02
N LYS A 95 -17.47 2.09 -15.10
CA LYS A 95 -18.61 1.74 -15.93
C LYS A 95 -19.58 1.07 -14.95
N ARG A 96 -20.45 1.88 -14.33
CA ARG A 96 -21.55 1.36 -13.52
C ARG A 96 -22.32 0.53 -14.53
N PHE A 97 -22.24 -0.79 -14.40
CA PHE A 97 -23.26 -1.64 -14.97
C PHE A 97 -24.56 -1.05 -14.43
N ARG A 98 -25.35 -0.42 -15.31
CA ARG A 98 -26.73 -0.05 -15.00
C ARG A 98 -27.44 -1.39 -14.74
N ARG A 99 -27.45 -1.84 -13.48
CA ARG A 99 -28.47 -2.79 -13.03
C ARG A 99 -29.78 -2.01 -13.16
N ASN A 100 -30.64 -2.48 -14.06
CA ASN A 100 -32.00 -2.00 -14.20
C ASN A 100 -32.66 -2.05 -12.82
N PHE A 101 -32.95 -0.87 -12.26
CA PHE A 101 -33.78 -0.73 -11.08
C PHE A 101 -35.23 -1.01 -11.51
N SER A 102 -35.65 -2.26 -11.36
CA SER A 102 -37.06 -2.58 -11.14
C SER A 102 -37.13 -3.19 -9.75
N ASN A 103 -37.73 -2.43 -8.83
CA ASN A 103 -38.24 -2.85 -7.52
C ASN A 103 -37.24 -2.91 -6.35
N ASP A 104 -36.74 -1.77 -5.89
CA ASP A 104 -36.41 -1.62 -4.47
C ASP A 104 -36.80 -0.22 -3.98
N ILE A 105 -37.92 -0.16 -3.26
CA ILE A 105 -38.36 1.00 -2.50
C ILE A 105 -37.51 1.03 -1.23
N ILE A 106 -36.63 2.02 -1.09
CA ILE A 106 -35.94 2.30 0.17
C ILE A 106 -36.22 3.75 0.55
N ILE A 107 -37.17 3.94 1.47
CA ILE A 107 -37.44 5.22 2.12
C ILE A 107 -36.59 5.31 3.38
N LYS A 108 -35.68 6.29 3.43
CA LYS A 108 -35.01 6.84 4.62
C LYS A 108 -34.73 8.31 4.32
N HIS A 109 -34.81 9.29 5.20
CA HIS A 109 -35.25 9.45 6.58
C HIS A 109 -35.37 10.99 6.80
N HIS A 110 -36.02 11.40 7.88
CA HIS A 110 -36.17 12.79 8.34
C HIS A 110 -34.97 13.69 8.08
N ASN A 111 -35.23 14.94 7.70
CA ASN A 111 -34.33 16.03 8.05
C ASN A 111 -35.09 17.18 8.71
N LYS A 112 -34.60 17.54 9.89
CA LYS A 112 -35.04 18.61 10.78
C LYS A 112 -34.34 19.90 10.32
N LEU A 113 -35.11 20.93 10.02
CA LEU A 113 -34.99 22.31 10.51
C LEU A 113 -36.21 23.10 10.00
#